data_AF-C9RNB1-F1
#
_entry.id   AF-C9RNB1-F1
#
_cell.length_a   1.000
_cell.length_b   1.000
_cell.length_c   1.000
_cell.angle_alpha   90.00
_cell.angle_beta   90.00
_cell.angle_gamma   90.00
#
_symmetry.space_group_name_H-M   'P 1'
#
loop_
_entity.id
_entity.type
_entity.pdbx_description
1 polymer ?
#
loop_
_entity_poly.entity_id
_entity_poly.type
_entity_poly.pdbx_seq_one_letter_code
_entity_poly.pdbx_strand_id
1 'polypeptide(L)'
;MKKAYAVLFGMFMFVACSDDNPTSGLNNTQNTNPSAQTNVDFGEGYTYVIPIKYDETTGRVYQGTYVCNYHPDTKTFAWEEYPESLDPGSYKIVGDSLWMGPAEKQVSDNPDEQEFLDLYRNYETLSLSNDHNDIYGTWKVTGCKRQLGETDIKCSKFIGGMSGIARTMKITKDSVYITTTVDTENLEQNDINIGAILDRNFGYDIGDAIIKQLLVEKTITKEPKELLKQSFSIGNQLFEVVSAPKFDASGMNYITTMSSNGKTCTNTQRLGFINEKLCKEESAEFLLSDRDKSEEQFYYEEGPVEGFKIDNNNEFYECTKGLPTEETKQLLSQYAKN
;
A
#
# COMPACT_ATOMS: atom_id res chain seq x y z
N MET A 1 -50.01 19.88 17.00
CA MET A 1 -50.74 18.66 17.40
C MET A 1 -49.73 17.62 17.85
N LYS A 2 -49.89 17.10 19.08
CA LYS A 2 -49.08 16.03 19.68
C LYS A 2 -49.46 14.68 19.08
N LYS A 3 -48.49 13.79 18.88
CA LYS A 3 -48.58 12.39 19.38
C LYS A 3 -47.19 11.94 19.82
N ALA A 4 -47.10 11.66 21.12
CA ALA A 4 -46.04 10.91 21.74
C ALA A 4 -46.50 9.45 21.85
N TYR A 5 -45.58 8.51 21.73
CA TYR A 5 -45.60 7.25 22.48
C TYR A 5 -44.23 7.08 23.12
N ALA A 6 -44.25 6.90 24.43
CA ALA A 6 -43.13 6.57 25.29
C ALA A 6 -43.35 5.17 25.89
N VAL A 7 -42.40 4.74 26.74
CA VAL A 7 -42.26 3.46 27.49
C VAL A 7 -41.31 2.49 26.76
N LEU A 8 -40.00 2.37 27.03
CA LEU A 8 -39.16 2.38 28.27
C LEU A 8 -39.35 1.12 29.14
N PHE A 9 -38.35 0.23 29.19
CA PHE A 9 -37.55 -0.14 30.39
C PHE A 9 -36.83 -1.49 30.28
N GLY A 10 -35.58 -1.52 30.75
CA GLY A 10 -34.76 -2.72 30.97
C GLY A 10 -33.31 -2.43 31.33
N MET A 11 -33.05 -1.63 32.37
CA MET A 11 -31.74 -1.47 33.02
C MET A 11 -31.51 -2.59 34.06
N PHE A 12 -30.28 -3.09 34.19
CA PHE A 12 -29.52 -3.37 35.44
C PHE A 12 -28.06 -3.70 35.00
N MET A 13 -27.04 -2.85 35.21
CA MET A 13 -26.24 -2.52 36.41
C MET A 13 -25.22 -3.58 36.88
N PHE A 14 -23.94 -3.22 36.71
CA PHE A 14 -22.71 -3.40 37.55
C PHE A 14 -22.33 -4.77 38.16
N VAL A 15 -21.04 -5.16 38.05
CA VAL A 15 -19.98 -5.09 39.12
C VAL A 15 -18.63 -5.60 38.56
N ALA A 16 -17.54 -5.00 39.04
CA ALA A 16 -16.13 -5.18 38.67
C ALA A 16 -15.34 -6.12 39.62
N CYS A 17 -14.04 -6.33 39.27
CA CYS A 17 -12.91 -6.88 40.04
C CYS A 17 -12.84 -8.43 40.14
N SER A 18 -11.70 -9.12 40.18
CA SER A 18 -10.26 -8.94 39.89
C SER A 18 -9.61 -10.30 40.21
N ASP A 19 -8.46 -10.59 39.59
CA ASP A 19 -7.40 -11.56 39.96
C ASP A 19 -7.72 -13.06 40.13
N ASP A 20 -7.13 -13.90 39.26
CA ASP A 20 -6.13 -14.89 39.69
C ASP A 20 -5.45 -15.59 38.49
N ASN A 21 -4.12 -15.45 38.45
CA ASN A 21 -3.20 -16.24 37.65
C ASN A 21 -2.99 -17.61 38.35
N PRO A 22 -2.57 -18.66 37.63
CA PRO A 22 -1.23 -19.14 37.91
C PRO A 22 -0.44 -19.61 36.67
N THR A 23 0.81 -19.17 36.64
CA THR A 23 1.95 -19.71 35.88
C THR A 23 2.27 -21.17 36.25
N SER A 24 2.71 -21.99 35.28
CA SER A 24 4.05 -22.64 35.30
C SER A 24 4.19 -23.74 34.23
N GLY A 25 5.30 -23.72 33.49
CA GLY A 25 5.64 -24.75 32.51
C GLY A 25 6.75 -24.37 31.53
N LEU A 26 7.82 -23.74 32.02
CA LEU A 26 9.07 -23.58 31.28
C LEU A 26 9.67 -24.94 30.93
N ASN A 27 10.11 -25.13 29.69
CA ASN A 27 11.20 -26.06 29.40
C ASN A 27 12.24 -25.37 28.52
N ASN A 28 13.31 -24.93 29.19
CA ASN A 28 14.53 -24.42 28.60
C ASN A 28 15.36 -25.59 28.05
N THR A 29 15.62 -25.58 26.76
CA THR A 29 16.88 -26.12 26.22
C THR A 29 17.49 -25.03 25.37
N GLN A 30 18.48 -24.33 25.95
CA GLN A 30 19.37 -23.43 25.24
C GLN A 30 20.16 -24.24 24.22
N ASN A 31 19.97 -23.92 22.95
CA ASN A 31 20.97 -24.19 21.92
C ASN A 31 21.68 -22.87 21.58
N THR A 32 22.99 -22.93 21.72
CA THR A 32 23.98 -21.88 21.56
C THR A 32 24.14 -21.48 20.10
N ASN A 33 23.64 -20.27 19.79
CA ASN A 33 24.05 -19.28 18.77
C ASN A 33 22.79 -18.61 18.24
N PRO A 34 22.38 -17.43 18.76
CA PRO A 34 21.37 -16.66 18.05
C PRO A 34 22.08 -16.01 16.85
N SER A 35 22.02 -16.65 15.69
CA SER A 35 22.05 -15.88 14.45
C SER A 35 20.92 -14.87 14.58
N ALA A 36 21.26 -13.58 14.50
CA ALA A 36 20.32 -12.49 14.55
C ALA A 36 19.33 -12.60 13.37
N GLN A 37 18.28 -13.39 13.55
CA GLN A 37 17.08 -13.37 12.74
C GLN A 37 15.95 -13.00 13.70
N THR A 38 15.63 -11.71 13.73
CA THR A 38 14.31 -11.24 14.12
C THR A 38 13.31 -11.89 13.15
N ASN A 39 12.71 -13.02 13.54
CA ASN A 39 11.62 -13.66 12.80
C ASN A 39 10.40 -12.73 12.86
N VAL A 40 10.36 -11.75 11.97
CA VAL A 40 9.15 -10.97 11.71
C VAL A 40 8.24 -11.85 10.86
N ASP A 41 7.01 -12.08 11.35
CA ASP A 41 5.96 -12.78 10.61
C ASP A 41 5.28 -11.82 9.62
N PHE A 42 5.63 -11.95 8.34
CA PHE A 42 5.00 -11.21 7.24
C PHE A 42 3.71 -11.88 6.72
N GLY A 43 3.37 -13.08 7.21
CA GLY A 43 2.28 -13.90 6.70
C GLY A 43 2.64 -14.71 5.44
N GLU A 44 1.67 -15.49 4.95
CA GLU A 44 1.85 -16.40 3.80
C GLU A 44 1.73 -15.71 2.43
N GLY A 45 1.38 -14.42 2.43
CA GLY A 45 1.12 -13.64 1.22
C GLY A 45 -0.37 -13.50 0.90
N TYR A 46 -0.61 -12.89 -0.26
CA TYR A 46 -1.93 -12.50 -0.73
C TYR A 46 -2.04 -12.81 -2.23
N THR A 47 -3.16 -13.41 -2.66
CA THR A 47 -3.44 -13.64 -4.09
C THR A 47 -4.74 -12.97 -4.47
N TYR A 48 -4.72 -12.24 -5.59
CA TYR A 48 -5.93 -11.74 -6.22
C TYR A 48 -6.02 -12.17 -7.68
N VAL A 49 -7.24 -12.12 -8.21
CA VAL A 49 -7.57 -12.63 -9.53
C VAL A 49 -8.20 -11.51 -10.34
N ILE A 50 -7.66 -11.29 -11.53
CA ILE A 50 -8.22 -10.37 -12.51
C ILE A 50 -8.80 -11.21 -13.65
N PRO A 51 -10.11 -11.15 -13.92
CA PRO A 51 -10.67 -11.78 -15.10
C PRO A 51 -10.19 -11.05 -16.36
N ILE A 52 -9.77 -11.81 -17.36
CA ILE A 52 -9.23 -11.26 -18.61
C ILE A 52 -9.82 -11.94 -19.83
N LYS A 53 -9.73 -11.22 -20.96
CA LYS A 53 -9.82 -11.80 -22.30
C LYS A 53 -8.54 -11.46 -23.06
N TYR A 54 -7.90 -12.45 -23.64
CA TYR A 54 -6.72 -12.27 -24.49
C TYR A 54 -7.07 -12.56 -25.95
N ASP A 55 -6.80 -11.61 -26.83
CA ASP A 55 -6.87 -11.81 -28.27
C ASP A 55 -5.50 -12.23 -28.80
N GLU A 56 -5.32 -13.53 -29.01
CA GLU A 56 -4.08 -14.11 -29.55
C GLU A 56 -3.70 -13.55 -30.93
N THR A 57 -4.66 -13.02 -31.71
CA THR A 57 -4.39 -12.48 -33.04
C THR A 57 -3.74 -11.10 -32.97
N THR A 58 -4.20 -10.26 -32.05
CA THR A 58 -3.74 -8.87 -31.92
C THR A 58 -2.75 -8.66 -30.78
N GLY A 59 -2.61 -9.64 -29.88
CA GLY A 59 -1.80 -9.52 -28.65
C GLY A 59 -2.44 -8.60 -27.60
N ARG A 60 -3.71 -8.22 -27.78
CA ARG A 60 -4.43 -7.32 -26.87
C ARG A 60 -4.98 -8.09 -25.67
N VAL A 61 -4.81 -7.54 -24.48
CA VAL A 61 -5.39 -8.04 -23.25
C VAL A 61 -6.44 -7.06 -22.73
N TYR A 62 -7.64 -7.57 -22.52
CA TYR A 62 -8.76 -6.86 -21.93
C TYR A 62 -8.83 -7.31 -20.47
N GLN A 63 -8.43 -6.44 -19.54
CA GLN A 63 -8.45 -6.73 -18.11
C GLN A 63 -9.74 -6.23 -17.47
N GLY A 64 -10.16 -6.90 -16.40
CA GLY A 64 -11.37 -6.49 -15.67
C GLY A 64 -12.63 -6.75 -16.48
N THR A 65 -12.72 -7.86 -17.21
CA THR A 65 -13.94 -8.18 -17.99
C THR A 65 -15.16 -8.44 -17.10
N TYR A 66 -14.95 -8.68 -15.81
CA TYR A 66 -15.96 -8.62 -14.76
C TYR A 66 -15.42 -7.80 -13.60
N VAL A 67 -16.26 -6.92 -13.05
CA VAL A 67 -15.92 -6.01 -11.96
C VAL A 67 -17.10 -5.84 -11.01
N CYS A 68 -16.81 -5.35 -9.81
CA CYS A 68 -17.86 -4.83 -8.93
C CYS A 68 -18.22 -3.41 -9.38
N ASN A 69 -19.39 -3.22 -9.97
CA ASN A 69 -19.84 -1.92 -10.45
C ASN A 69 -20.77 -1.25 -9.42
N TYR A 70 -20.56 0.04 -9.19
CA TYR A 70 -21.46 0.86 -8.39
C TYR A 70 -22.49 1.56 -9.28
N HIS A 71 -23.76 1.33 -8.99
CA HIS A 71 -24.89 1.93 -9.70
C HIS A 71 -25.45 3.10 -8.88
N PRO A 72 -25.16 4.37 -9.24
CA PRO A 72 -25.53 5.52 -8.41
C PRO A 72 -27.05 5.76 -8.30
N ASP A 73 -27.80 5.43 -9.36
CA ASP A 73 -29.27 5.62 -9.40
C ASP A 73 -30.00 4.73 -8.39
N THR A 74 -29.55 3.48 -8.25
CA THR A 74 -30.12 2.49 -7.33
C THR A 74 -29.35 2.41 -6.02
N LYS A 75 -28.15 2.99 -5.96
CA LYS A 75 -27.18 2.88 -4.86
C LYS A 75 -26.86 1.42 -4.53
N THR A 76 -26.68 0.60 -5.55
CA THR A 76 -26.41 -0.83 -5.42
C THR A 76 -25.09 -1.21 -6.06
N PHE A 77 -24.51 -2.32 -5.60
CA PHE A 77 -23.33 -2.92 -6.21
C PHE A 77 -23.74 -4.19 -6.94
N ALA A 78 -23.15 -4.41 -8.12
CA ALA A 78 -23.36 -5.61 -8.90
C ALA A 78 -22.02 -6.13 -9.44
N TRP A 79 -21.80 -7.44 -9.33
CA TRP A 79 -20.70 -8.08 -10.04
C TRP A 79 -21.15 -8.39 -11.46
N GLU A 80 -20.64 -7.66 -12.43
CA GLU A 80 -21.16 -7.69 -13.80
C GLU A 80 -20.06 -7.61 -14.85
N GLU A 81 -20.43 -8.03 -16.06
CA GLU A 81 -19.54 -7.92 -17.22
C GLU A 81 -19.30 -6.45 -17.49
N TYR A 82 -18.04 -6.09 -17.65
CA TYR A 82 -17.62 -4.72 -17.90
C TYR A 82 -17.19 -4.61 -19.37
N PRO A 83 -18.11 -4.19 -20.27
CA PRO A 83 -17.85 -4.16 -21.71
C PRO A 83 -16.83 -3.07 -22.10
N GLU A 84 -16.66 -2.07 -21.25
CA GLU A 84 -15.75 -0.93 -21.44
C GLU A 84 -14.36 -1.20 -20.85
N SER A 85 -13.72 -2.35 -21.13
CA SER A 85 -12.37 -2.64 -20.61
C SER A 85 -11.47 -1.39 -20.75
N LEU A 86 -11.06 -0.82 -19.62
CA LEU A 86 -10.71 0.62 -19.49
C LEU A 86 -9.58 1.12 -20.39
N ASP A 87 -8.76 0.24 -20.92
CA ASP A 87 -7.87 0.46 -22.06
C ASP A 87 -7.27 -0.92 -22.36
N PRO A 88 -7.26 -1.43 -23.60
CA PRO A 88 -6.60 -2.69 -23.86
C PRO A 88 -5.10 -2.55 -23.57
N GLY A 89 -4.58 -3.48 -22.77
CA GLY A 89 -3.13 -3.66 -22.62
C GLY A 89 -2.56 -4.45 -23.79
N SER A 90 -1.25 -4.54 -23.87
CA SER A 90 -0.54 -5.47 -24.74
C SER A 90 0.38 -6.37 -23.94
N TYR A 91 0.41 -7.66 -24.32
CA TYR A 91 1.39 -8.63 -23.84
C TYR A 91 2.30 -9.04 -25.00
N LYS A 92 3.61 -8.85 -24.82
CA LYS A 92 4.62 -9.18 -25.83
C LYS A 92 5.68 -10.09 -25.26
N ILE A 93 5.91 -11.21 -25.94
CA ILE A 93 6.93 -12.18 -25.56
C ILE A 93 8.18 -12.05 -26.41
N VAL A 94 9.33 -12.09 -25.75
CA VAL A 94 10.66 -12.15 -26.36
C VAL A 94 11.51 -13.16 -25.59
N GLY A 95 11.53 -14.42 -26.05
CA GLY A 95 12.12 -15.52 -25.29
C GLY A 95 11.45 -15.68 -23.93
N ASP A 96 12.24 -15.74 -22.87
CA ASP A 96 11.81 -15.89 -21.47
C ASP A 96 11.26 -14.59 -20.85
N SER A 97 11.02 -13.55 -21.65
CA SER A 97 10.58 -12.22 -21.21
C SER A 97 9.17 -11.88 -21.69
N LEU A 98 8.30 -11.53 -20.75
CA LEU A 98 6.98 -10.96 -21.00
C LEU A 98 7.01 -9.45 -20.69
N TRP A 99 6.74 -8.65 -21.71
CA TRP A 99 6.55 -7.21 -21.61
C TRP A 99 5.06 -6.87 -21.58
N MET A 100 4.63 -6.11 -20.59
CA MET A 100 3.24 -5.72 -20.37
C MET A 100 3.13 -4.21 -20.29
N GLY A 101 2.31 -3.60 -21.15
CA GLY A 101 2.12 -2.16 -21.18
C GLY A 101 0.82 -1.76 -21.87
N PRO A 102 0.63 -0.47 -22.20
CA PRO A 102 -0.52 -0.04 -22.99
C PRO A 102 -0.48 -0.67 -24.39
N ALA A 103 -1.64 -0.86 -25.04
CA ALA A 103 -1.65 -1.34 -26.43
C ALA A 103 -1.03 -0.33 -27.41
N GLU A 104 -1.19 0.97 -27.14
CA GLU A 104 -0.73 2.06 -27.99
C GLU A 104 -0.12 3.19 -27.15
N LYS A 105 0.85 3.92 -27.72
CA LYS A 105 1.43 5.10 -27.05
C LYS A 105 0.37 6.20 -26.99
N GLN A 106 0.12 6.75 -25.81
CA GLN A 106 -0.66 7.96 -25.66
C GLN A 106 0.21 9.19 -25.96
N VAL A 107 -0.32 10.10 -26.75
CA VAL A 107 0.33 11.36 -27.13
C VAL A 107 -0.58 12.50 -26.72
N SER A 108 -0.07 13.45 -25.93
CA SER A 108 -0.84 14.66 -25.59
C SER A 108 -0.60 15.74 -26.64
N ASP A 109 -1.66 16.48 -26.97
CA ASP A 109 -1.56 17.71 -27.75
C ASP A 109 -0.89 18.84 -26.93
N ASN A 110 -0.79 18.69 -25.60
CA ASN A 110 -0.08 19.57 -24.70
C ASN A 110 1.31 19.00 -24.33
N PRO A 111 2.42 19.63 -24.76
CA PRO A 111 3.77 19.15 -24.47
C PRO A 111 4.09 18.99 -22.98
N ASP A 112 3.49 19.82 -22.11
CA ASP A 112 3.73 19.77 -20.67
C ASP A 112 3.08 18.51 -20.03
N GLU A 113 2.04 17.96 -20.66
CA GLU A 113 1.40 16.71 -20.24
C GLU A 113 2.09 15.48 -20.81
N GLN A 114 2.94 15.63 -21.84
CA GLN A 114 3.65 14.51 -22.43
C GLN A 114 4.60 13.85 -21.42
N GLU A 115 5.22 14.65 -20.53
CA GLU A 115 6.04 14.13 -19.42
C GLU A 115 5.22 13.25 -18.47
N PHE A 116 3.99 13.67 -18.16
CA PHE A 116 3.07 12.88 -17.34
C PHE A 116 2.69 11.56 -18.03
N LEU A 117 2.32 11.60 -19.32
CA LEU A 117 1.99 10.38 -20.06
C LEU A 117 3.17 9.44 -20.15
N ASP A 118 4.37 9.95 -20.40
CA ASP A 118 5.58 9.14 -20.48
C ASP A 118 5.98 8.52 -19.14
N LEU A 119 5.76 9.22 -18.03
CA LEU A 119 6.07 8.72 -16.70
C LEU A 119 5.03 7.71 -16.17
N TYR A 120 3.74 7.89 -16.50
CA TYR A 120 2.65 7.17 -15.84
C TYR A 120 1.78 6.30 -16.76
N ARG A 121 1.81 6.48 -18.08
CA ARG A 121 0.95 5.73 -19.02
C ARG A 121 1.76 4.93 -20.05
N ASN A 122 2.79 5.53 -20.64
CA ASN A 122 3.57 4.96 -21.74
C ASN A 122 4.77 4.13 -21.27
N TYR A 123 4.59 3.22 -20.32
CA TYR A 123 5.65 2.31 -19.90
C TYR A 123 5.24 0.84 -20.03
N GLU A 124 6.22 0.00 -20.32
CA GLU A 124 6.10 -1.45 -20.24
C GLU A 124 6.80 -1.95 -18.97
N THR A 125 6.24 -2.98 -18.37
CA THR A 125 6.81 -3.71 -17.23
C THR A 125 7.29 -5.08 -17.69
N LEU A 126 8.40 -5.54 -17.11
CA LEU A 126 9.01 -6.82 -17.45
C LEU A 126 8.66 -7.89 -16.42
N SER A 127 8.25 -9.06 -16.90
CA SER A 127 8.21 -10.30 -16.14
C SER A 127 9.01 -11.39 -16.85
N LEU A 128 9.57 -12.32 -16.07
CA LEU A 128 10.43 -13.39 -16.58
C LEU A 128 9.84 -14.76 -16.25
N SER A 129 9.99 -15.72 -17.16
CA SER A 129 9.64 -17.11 -16.92
C SER A 129 10.53 -18.03 -17.74
N ASN A 130 10.94 -19.14 -17.13
CA ASN A 130 11.66 -20.21 -17.82
C ASN A 130 10.74 -21.40 -18.15
N ASP A 131 9.44 -21.29 -17.84
CA ASP A 131 8.43 -22.32 -18.01
C ASP A 131 7.08 -21.67 -18.36
N HIS A 132 6.90 -21.41 -19.66
CA HIS A 132 5.70 -20.80 -20.20
C HIS A 132 5.38 -21.37 -21.59
N ASN A 133 4.10 -21.30 -21.97
CA ASN A 133 3.63 -21.59 -23.32
C ASN A 133 2.91 -20.35 -23.85
N ASP A 134 3.59 -19.60 -24.72
CA ASP A 134 3.21 -18.22 -25.05
C ASP A 134 3.00 -17.43 -23.75
N ILE A 135 1.96 -16.61 -23.62
CA ILE A 135 1.69 -15.84 -22.39
C ILE A 135 1.23 -16.71 -21.22
N TYR A 136 0.77 -17.93 -21.49
CA TYR A 136 0.20 -18.81 -20.47
C TYR A 136 1.30 -19.47 -19.65
N GLY A 137 1.25 -19.30 -18.34
CA GLY A 137 2.29 -19.79 -17.45
C GLY A 137 2.44 -18.91 -16.22
N THR A 138 3.50 -19.19 -15.46
CA THR A 138 3.84 -18.42 -14.26
C THR A 138 5.03 -17.52 -14.57
N TRP A 139 4.85 -16.22 -14.30
CA TRP A 139 5.82 -15.17 -14.58
C TRP A 139 6.26 -14.51 -13.28
N LYS A 140 7.57 -14.34 -13.08
CA LYS A 140 8.13 -13.54 -11.99
C LYS A 140 8.16 -12.07 -12.40
N VAL A 141 7.47 -11.22 -11.66
CA VAL A 141 7.49 -9.77 -11.89
C VAL A 141 8.83 -9.21 -11.42
N THR A 142 9.53 -8.46 -12.28
CA THR A 142 10.93 -8.06 -12.03
C THR A 142 11.12 -6.68 -11.41
N GLY A 143 10.07 -5.84 -11.40
CA GLY A 143 10.21 -4.41 -11.05
C GLY A 143 10.95 -3.57 -12.10
N CYS A 144 11.34 -4.17 -13.23
CA CYS A 144 11.93 -3.46 -14.36
C CYS A 144 10.86 -2.85 -15.26
N LYS A 145 11.11 -1.61 -15.67
CA LYS A 145 10.25 -0.84 -16.56
C LYS A 145 11.06 -0.20 -17.67
N ARG A 146 10.42 0.03 -18.82
CA ARG A 146 10.96 0.90 -19.88
C ARG A 146 9.86 1.77 -20.45
N GLN A 147 10.21 2.92 -20.99
CA GLN A 147 9.28 3.75 -21.74
C GLN A 147 9.00 3.12 -23.11
N LEU A 148 7.77 3.24 -23.60
CA LEU A 148 7.36 2.67 -24.88
C LEU A 148 8.11 3.37 -26.03
N GLY A 149 8.81 2.58 -26.84
CA GLY A 149 9.65 3.08 -27.94
C GLY A 149 11.10 3.37 -27.54
N GLU A 150 11.46 3.23 -26.27
CA GLU A 150 12.83 3.39 -25.79
C GLU A 150 13.50 2.04 -25.51
N THR A 151 14.83 2.03 -25.52
CA THR A 151 15.65 0.84 -25.23
C THR A 151 16.07 0.73 -23.77
N ASP A 152 16.05 1.84 -23.04
CA ASP A 152 16.56 1.91 -21.68
C ASP A 152 15.61 1.24 -20.69
N ILE A 153 16.11 0.21 -20.01
CA ILE A 153 15.38 -0.54 -19.00
C ILE A 153 15.87 -0.11 -17.62
N LYS A 154 14.95 0.45 -16.83
CA LYS A 154 15.21 0.88 -15.45
C LYS A 154 14.61 -0.16 -14.50
N CYS A 155 15.47 -0.79 -13.71
CA CYS A 155 15.05 -1.75 -12.71
C CYS A 155 15.05 -1.13 -11.32
N SER A 156 13.91 -1.26 -10.63
CA SER A 156 13.80 -0.96 -9.21
C SER A 156 13.75 -2.27 -8.43
N LYS A 157 14.54 -2.36 -7.37
CA LYS A 157 14.41 -3.41 -6.34
C LYS A 157 13.14 -3.27 -5.50
N PHE A 158 12.44 -2.13 -5.61
CA PHE A 158 11.17 -1.87 -4.96
C PHE A 158 10.02 -2.23 -5.91
N ILE A 159 9.12 -3.11 -5.46
CA ILE A 159 7.87 -3.43 -6.16
C ILE A 159 6.72 -2.88 -5.30
N GLY A 160 5.92 -1.97 -5.87
CA GLY A 160 4.84 -1.31 -5.13
C GLY A 160 5.33 -0.41 -3.99
N GLY A 161 6.53 0.18 -4.12
CA GLY A 161 7.10 1.10 -3.12
C GLY A 161 7.79 0.42 -1.93
N MET A 162 7.80 -0.91 -1.87
CA MET A 162 8.51 -1.68 -0.84
C MET A 162 9.57 -2.59 -1.46
N SER A 163 10.73 -2.67 -0.78
CA SER A 163 11.77 -3.65 -1.08
C SER A 163 11.31 -5.03 -0.56
N GLY A 164 11.94 -6.11 -1.05
CA GLY A 164 11.60 -7.46 -0.61
C GLY A 164 10.17 -7.92 -0.94
N ILE A 165 9.44 -7.20 -1.80
CA ILE A 165 8.17 -7.70 -2.32
C ILE A 165 8.44 -8.60 -3.51
N ALA A 166 8.00 -9.85 -3.43
CA ALA A 166 8.03 -10.80 -4.53
C ALA A 166 6.61 -10.97 -5.10
N ARG A 167 6.46 -10.73 -6.41
CA ARG A 167 5.20 -10.93 -7.13
C ARG A 167 5.36 -11.99 -8.21
N THR A 168 4.46 -12.97 -8.19
CA THR A 168 4.29 -13.94 -9.28
C THR A 168 2.94 -13.75 -9.92
N MET A 169 2.91 -13.79 -11.24
CA MET A 169 1.72 -13.65 -12.05
C MET A 169 1.49 -14.95 -12.82
N LYS A 170 0.38 -15.62 -12.57
CA LYS A 170 -0.05 -16.80 -13.34
C LYS A 170 -1.14 -16.40 -14.31
N ILE A 171 -0.88 -16.55 -15.60
CA ILE A 171 -1.82 -16.21 -16.67
C ILE A 171 -2.51 -17.49 -17.18
N THR A 172 -3.83 -17.50 -17.17
CA THR A 172 -4.70 -18.50 -17.80
C THR A 172 -5.47 -17.86 -18.97
N LYS A 173 -6.33 -18.64 -19.64
CA LYS A 173 -7.14 -18.14 -20.77
C LYS A 173 -8.14 -17.05 -20.37
N ASP A 174 -8.59 -17.10 -19.14
CA ASP A 174 -9.72 -16.37 -18.57
C ASP A 174 -9.33 -15.47 -17.41
N SER A 175 -8.12 -15.60 -16.86
CA SER A 175 -7.75 -14.89 -15.64
C SER A 175 -6.24 -14.71 -15.48
N VAL A 176 -5.89 -13.70 -14.68
CA VAL A 176 -4.53 -13.45 -14.18
C VAL A 176 -4.56 -13.53 -12.67
N TYR A 177 -3.79 -14.45 -12.10
CA TYR A 177 -3.62 -14.60 -10.65
C TYR A 177 -2.33 -13.92 -10.24
N ILE A 178 -2.41 -12.91 -9.38
CA ILE A 178 -1.24 -12.18 -8.90
C ILE A 178 -1.06 -12.51 -7.43
N THR A 179 0.02 -13.22 -7.13
CA THR A 179 0.41 -13.58 -5.78
C THR A 179 1.54 -12.66 -5.32
N THR A 180 1.33 -11.98 -4.20
CA THR A 180 2.31 -11.12 -3.53
C THR A 180 2.78 -11.79 -2.25
N THR A 181 4.10 -11.87 -2.07
CA THR A 181 4.77 -12.42 -0.88
C THR A 181 5.90 -11.52 -0.46
N VAL A 182 6.44 -11.73 0.75
CA VAL A 182 7.63 -11.04 1.23
C VAL A 182 8.83 -11.98 1.15
N ASP A 183 9.83 -11.56 0.39
CA ASP A 183 11.14 -12.15 0.31
C ASP A 183 12.06 -11.46 1.33
N THR A 184 12.24 -12.11 2.48
CA THR A 184 12.99 -11.54 3.60
C THR A 184 14.49 -11.41 3.33
N GLU A 185 15.03 -12.16 2.37
CA GLU A 185 16.45 -12.08 1.97
C GLU A 185 16.72 -10.81 1.15
N ASN A 186 15.70 -10.33 0.43
CA ASN A 186 15.76 -9.13 -0.40
C ASN A 186 15.05 -7.92 0.21
N LEU A 187 14.63 -8.02 1.49
CA LEU A 187 14.14 -6.88 2.24
C LEU A 187 15.27 -5.89 2.47
N GLU A 188 15.14 -4.74 1.85
CA GLU A 188 15.88 -3.60 2.32
C GLU A 188 15.19 -3.03 3.53
N GLN A 189 15.98 -2.90 4.56
CA GLN A 189 15.86 -1.86 5.54
C GLN A 189 15.31 -0.55 4.89
N ASN A 190 14.04 -0.17 5.15
CA ASN A 190 13.39 1.08 4.68
C ASN A 190 14.03 2.30 5.34
N ASP A 191 14.59 3.25 4.60
CA ASP A 191 15.09 4.51 5.18
C ASP A 191 13.92 5.48 5.41
N ILE A 192 13.86 6.10 6.58
CA ILE A 192 12.86 7.08 6.94
C ILE A 192 13.13 8.32 6.10
N ASN A 193 12.12 8.72 5.35
CA ASN A 193 12.12 10.00 4.69
C ASN A 193 11.83 11.07 5.74
N ILE A 194 12.90 11.57 6.39
CA ILE A 194 12.82 12.64 7.40
C ILE A 194 12.06 13.85 6.86
N GLY A 195 12.22 14.21 5.58
CA GLY A 195 11.46 15.29 4.95
C GLY A 195 9.97 15.04 4.97
N ALA A 196 9.53 13.86 4.53
CA ALA A 196 8.12 13.49 4.59
C ALA A 196 7.60 13.42 6.04
N ILE A 197 8.43 13.06 7.01
CA ILE A 197 8.05 13.07 8.42
C ILE A 197 7.85 14.49 8.93
N LEU A 198 8.83 15.38 8.74
CA LEU A 198 8.76 16.76 9.21
C LEU A 198 7.56 17.48 8.60
N ASP A 199 7.36 17.35 7.29
CA ASP A 199 6.25 17.95 6.56
C ASP A 199 4.91 17.32 6.97
N ARG A 200 4.69 16.05 6.62
CA ARG A 200 3.35 15.42 6.72
C ARG A 200 2.95 15.07 8.15
N ASN A 201 3.91 14.72 9.01
CA ASN A 201 3.61 14.23 10.36
C ASN A 201 3.74 15.32 11.41
N PHE A 202 4.75 16.19 11.31
CA PHE A 202 4.96 17.26 12.29
C PHE A 202 4.40 18.61 11.85
N GLY A 203 4.09 18.80 10.56
CA GLY A 203 3.54 20.04 10.02
C GLY A 203 4.57 21.11 9.69
N TYR A 204 5.83 20.72 9.42
CA TYR A 204 6.94 21.62 9.10
C TYR A 204 7.50 21.34 7.70
N ASP A 205 7.05 22.11 6.70
CA ASP A 205 7.70 22.12 5.39
C ASP A 205 9.02 22.90 5.46
N ILE A 206 10.14 22.19 5.59
CA ILE A 206 11.49 22.75 5.71
C ILE A 206 12.25 22.70 4.37
N GLY A 207 11.89 21.77 3.48
CA GLY A 207 12.58 21.53 2.21
C GLY A 207 13.88 20.73 2.32
N ASP A 208 14.12 19.88 1.32
CA ASP A 208 15.17 18.84 1.33
C ASP A 208 16.59 19.37 1.53
N ALA A 209 16.92 20.54 0.97
CA ALA A 209 18.27 21.12 1.07
C ALA A 209 18.62 21.46 2.52
N ILE A 210 17.68 22.06 3.26
CA ILE A 210 17.88 22.41 4.66
C ILE A 210 17.92 21.15 5.51
N ILE A 211 17.06 20.17 5.25
CA ILE A 211 17.08 18.88 5.96
C ILE A 211 18.44 18.18 5.80
N LYS A 212 19.01 18.18 4.59
CA LYS A 212 20.36 17.66 4.35
C LYS A 212 21.41 18.40 5.18
N GLN A 213 21.31 19.72 5.27
CA GLN A 213 22.20 20.52 6.10
C GLN A 213 22.05 20.17 7.60
N LEU A 214 20.82 20.04 8.11
CA LEU A 214 20.55 19.69 9.51
C LEU A 214 21.08 18.31 9.89
N LEU A 215 21.13 17.36 8.95
CA LEU A 215 21.77 16.06 9.13
C LEU A 215 23.29 16.18 9.22
N VAL A 216 23.92 17.03 8.40
CA VAL A 216 25.38 17.28 8.42
C VAL A 216 25.80 17.97 9.73
N GLU A 217 25.00 18.94 10.17
CA GLU A 217 25.21 19.69 11.42
C GLU A 217 24.86 18.87 12.67
N LYS A 218 24.30 17.67 12.49
CA LYS A 218 23.83 16.75 13.54
C LYS A 218 22.71 17.31 14.43
N THR A 219 22.03 18.35 13.96
CA THR A 219 20.76 18.82 14.54
C THR A 219 19.69 17.74 14.43
N ILE A 220 19.69 17.02 13.30
CA ILE A 220 18.97 15.75 13.14
C ILE A 220 20.00 14.63 13.09
N THR A 221 19.85 13.62 13.95
CA THR A 221 20.75 12.47 13.99
C THR A 221 19.95 11.20 13.71
N LYS A 222 20.37 10.39 12.74
CA LYS A 222 19.79 9.06 12.51
C LYS A 222 20.51 8.04 13.38
N GLU A 223 19.76 7.20 14.08
CA GLU A 223 20.30 6.11 14.88
C GLU A 223 20.58 4.87 14.00
N PRO A 224 21.39 3.91 14.49
CA PRO A 224 21.55 2.63 13.82
C PRO A 224 20.21 1.95 13.56
N LYS A 225 20.13 1.32 12.40
CA LYS A 225 18.91 0.76 11.86
C LYS A 225 18.73 -0.69 12.27
N GLU A 226 17.50 -1.02 12.66
CA GLU A 226 17.06 -2.40 12.89
C GLU A 226 16.05 -2.81 11.81
N LEU A 227 15.75 -4.11 11.72
CA LEU A 227 14.77 -4.60 10.75
C LEU A 227 13.39 -3.98 11.04
N LEU A 228 12.84 -3.26 10.06
CA LEU A 228 11.57 -2.52 10.14
C LEU A 228 11.44 -1.49 11.28
N LYS A 229 12.52 -1.24 12.01
CA LYS A 229 12.59 -0.23 13.07
C LYS A 229 13.68 0.77 12.75
N GLN A 230 13.32 2.03 12.87
CA GLN A 230 14.14 3.18 12.55
C GLN A 230 14.03 4.18 13.68
N SER A 231 15.13 4.80 14.08
CA SER A 231 15.09 5.87 15.06
C SER A 231 15.90 7.08 14.60
N PHE A 232 15.46 8.26 15.01
CA PHE A 232 16.18 9.50 14.76
C PHE A 232 15.91 10.49 15.89
N SER A 233 16.86 11.38 16.11
CA SER A 233 16.79 12.42 17.11
C SER A 233 16.73 13.78 16.45
N ILE A 234 15.93 14.69 17.01
CA ILE A 234 15.95 16.12 16.69
C ILE A 234 16.32 16.85 17.97
N GLY A 235 17.49 17.51 18.00
CA GLY A 235 18.07 18.01 19.24
C GLY A 235 18.22 16.88 20.26
N ASN A 236 17.55 16.99 21.41
CA ASN A 236 17.59 16.00 22.49
C ASN A 236 16.40 15.02 22.49
N GLN A 237 15.46 15.13 21.53
CA GLN A 237 14.28 14.28 21.50
C GLN A 237 14.47 13.12 20.51
N LEU A 238 14.34 11.89 21.01
CA LEU A 238 14.35 10.67 20.20
C LEU A 238 12.95 10.36 19.67
N PHE A 239 12.89 9.99 18.40
CA PHE A 239 11.72 9.46 17.72
C PHE A 239 12.02 8.06 17.22
N GLU A 240 11.08 7.15 17.41
CA GLU A 240 11.16 5.79 16.87
C GLU A 240 9.99 5.58 15.91
N VAL A 241 10.29 4.94 14.77
CA VAL A 241 9.32 4.56 13.76
C VAL A 241 9.43 3.06 13.56
N VAL A 242 8.33 2.34 13.74
CA VAL A 242 8.26 0.89 13.51
C VAL A 242 7.22 0.62 12.44
N SER A 243 7.58 -0.20 11.46
CA SER A 243 6.69 -0.67 10.41
C SER A 243 6.44 -2.17 10.60
N ALA A 244 5.19 -2.61 10.44
CA ALA A 244 4.81 -4.01 10.58
C ALA A 244 3.83 -4.37 9.45
N PRO A 245 4.33 -4.66 8.23
CA PRO A 245 3.52 -5.21 7.16
C PRO A 245 3.15 -6.66 7.45
N LYS A 246 1.89 -7.02 7.25
CA LYS A 246 1.35 -8.38 7.32
C LYS A 246 0.43 -8.62 6.14
N PHE A 247 0.70 -9.70 5.42
CA PHE A 247 -0.07 -10.12 4.25
C PHE A 247 -0.95 -11.31 4.62
N ASP A 248 -2.22 -11.23 4.24
CA ASP A 248 -3.17 -12.33 4.42
C ASP A 248 -4.08 -12.48 3.20
N ALA A 249 -5.00 -13.45 3.24
CA ALA A 249 -5.92 -13.71 2.14
C ALA A 249 -6.81 -12.53 1.76
N SER A 250 -6.98 -11.54 2.64
CA SER A 250 -7.82 -10.36 2.41
C SER A 250 -7.05 -9.16 1.85
N GLY A 251 -5.71 -9.20 1.85
CA GLY A 251 -4.88 -8.14 1.30
C GLY A 251 -3.64 -7.86 2.14
N MET A 252 -3.19 -6.61 2.06
CA MET A 252 -2.07 -6.10 2.83
C MET A 252 -2.59 -5.30 4.03
N ASN A 253 -2.15 -5.69 5.22
CA ASN A 253 -2.37 -4.96 6.47
C ASN A 253 -1.03 -4.37 6.88
N TYR A 254 -0.95 -3.05 6.98
CA TYR A 254 0.25 -2.32 7.30
C TYR A 254 0.03 -1.52 8.57
N ILE A 255 0.82 -1.79 9.60
CA ILE A 255 0.82 -1.02 10.83
C ILE A 255 2.10 -0.20 10.85
N THR A 256 1.99 1.10 11.10
CA THR A 256 3.15 1.95 11.42
C THR A 256 2.93 2.59 12.77
N THR A 257 3.92 2.51 13.66
CA THR A 257 3.92 3.28 14.89
C THR A 257 5.00 4.35 14.83
N MET A 258 4.68 5.51 15.40
CA MET A 258 5.65 6.56 15.69
C MET A 258 5.58 6.90 17.17
N SER A 259 6.69 6.75 17.87
CA SER A 259 6.78 7.00 19.31
C SER A 259 7.83 8.03 19.65
N SER A 260 7.55 8.83 20.68
CA SER A 260 8.51 9.72 21.32
C SER A 260 8.03 10.07 22.72
N ASN A 261 8.96 10.14 23.69
CA ASN A 261 8.69 10.57 25.06
C ASN A 261 7.49 9.83 25.74
N GLY A 262 7.38 8.52 25.52
CA GLY A 262 6.32 7.69 26.10
C GLY A 262 4.94 7.83 25.44
N LYS A 263 4.79 8.69 24.43
CA LYS A 263 3.59 8.76 23.57
C LYS A 263 3.84 7.95 22.30
N THR A 264 2.82 7.21 21.87
CA THR A 264 2.85 6.41 20.63
C THR A 264 1.62 6.73 19.80
N CYS A 265 1.84 6.97 18.51
CA CYS A 265 0.81 7.14 17.50
C CYS A 265 0.85 5.95 16.56
N THR A 266 -0.32 5.41 16.20
CA THR A 266 -0.43 4.20 15.37
C THR A 266 -1.26 4.50 14.13
N ASN A 267 -0.65 4.26 12.98
CA ASN A 267 -1.33 4.15 11.70
C ASN A 267 -1.64 2.69 11.43
N THR A 268 -2.86 2.41 11.01
CA THR A 268 -3.30 1.12 10.48
C THR A 268 -3.82 1.38 9.09
N GLN A 269 -3.26 0.70 8.10
CA GLN A 269 -3.68 0.76 6.71
C GLN A 269 -3.97 -0.65 6.22
N ARG A 270 -5.15 -0.85 5.65
CA ARG A 270 -5.56 -2.10 5.01
C ARG A 270 -5.96 -1.81 3.58
N LEU A 271 -5.37 -2.54 2.64
CA LEU A 271 -5.66 -2.37 1.22
C LEU A 271 -5.64 -3.70 0.46
N GLY A 272 -6.48 -3.79 -0.56
CA GLY A 272 -6.62 -4.97 -1.40
C GLY A 272 -7.59 -4.75 -2.57
N PHE A 273 -7.81 -5.81 -3.36
CA PHE A 273 -8.71 -5.80 -4.51
C PHE A 273 -10.11 -6.31 -4.15
N ILE A 274 -11.14 -5.71 -4.76
CA ILE A 274 -12.51 -6.20 -4.67
C ILE A 274 -12.67 -7.43 -5.58
N ASN A 275 -13.23 -8.49 -5.02
CA ASN A 275 -13.62 -9.69 -5.76
C ASN A 275 -15.15 -9.87 -5.72
N GLU A 276 -15.65 -10.86 -6.47
CA GLU A 276 -17.07 -11.16 -6.54
C GLU A 276 -17.72 -11.38 -5.16
N LYS A 277 -17.02 -12.07 -4.25
CA LYS A 277 -17.52 -12.33 -2.89
C LYS A 277 -17.69 -11.03 -2.12
N LEU A 278 -16.64 -10.20 -2.08
CA LEU A 278 -16.67 -8.89 -1.39
C LEU A 278 -17.75 -7.99 -1.98
N CYS A 279 -17.90 -7.96 -3.31
CA CYS A 279 -18.92 -7.17 -3.98
C CYS A 279 -20.35 -7.52 -3.54
N LYS A 280 -20.61 -8.80 -3.21
CA LYS A 280 -21.93 -9.30 -2.82
C LYS A 280 -22.20 -9.23 -1.33
N GLU A 281 -21.15 -9.27 -0.50
CA GLU A 281 -21.28 -9.48 0.95
C GLU A 281 -20.90 -8.24 1.79
N GLU A 282 -20.03 -7.37 1.29
CA GLU A 282 -19.54 -6.21 2.04
C GLU A 282 -20.47 -4.99 1.97
N SER A 283 -20.24 -4.04 2.88
CA SER A 283 -21.00 -2.80 2.93
C SER A 283 -20.57 -1.80 1.86
N ALA A 284 -21.46 -0.85 1.53
CA ALA A 284 -21.14 0.27 0.65
C ALA A 284 -19.94 1.09 1.16
N GLU A 285 -19.85 1.31 2.48
CA GLU A 285 -18.74 2.02 3.13
C GLU A 285 -17.40 1.29 2.92
N PHE A 286 -17.40 -0.04 2.99
CA PHE A 286 -16.20 -0.82 2.72
C PHE A 286 -15.80 -0.74 1.25
N LEU A 287 -16.75 -0.99 0.34
CA LEU A 287 -16.50 -1.03 -1.09
C LEU A 287 -16.04 0.34 -1.61
N LEU A 288 -16.65 1.43 -1.14
CA LEU A 288 -16.29 2.77 -1.56
C LEU A 288 -15.11 3.36 -0.77
N SER A 289 -14.51 2.65 0.19
CA SER A 289 -13.48 3.18 1.10
C SER A 289 -12.26 3.83 0.43
N ASP A 290 -11.89 3.39 -0.78
CA ASP A 290 -10.82 4.02 -1.57
C ASP A 290 -11.34 5.19 -2.43
N ARG A 291 -12.54 5.04 -3.03
CA ARG A 291 -13.18 6.08 -3.85
C ARG A 291 -13.57 7.32 -3.04
N ASP A 292 -14.07 7.12 -1.82
CA ASP A 292 -14.51 8.18 -0.90
C ASP A 292 -13.38 9.10 -0.46
N LYS A 293 -12.13 8.65 -0.61
CA LYS A 293 -10.92 9.40 -0.27
C LYS A 293 -10.30 10.13 -1.46
N SER A 294 -10.81 9.94 -2.67
CA SER A 294 -10.32 10.66 -3.85
C SER A 294 -10.96 12.05 -3.90
N GLU A 295 -10.15 13.09 -4.13
CA GLU A 295 -10.64 14.47 -4.34
C GLU A 295 -11.38 14.63 -5.69
N GLU A 296 -11.31 13.61 -6.55
CA GLU A 296 -11.95 13.58 -7.86
C GLU A 296 -13.44 13.17 -7.74
N GLN A 297 -14.27 13.66 -8.66
CA GLN A 297 -15.74 13.52 -8.63
C GLN A 297 -16.25 12.07 -8.81
N PHE A 298 -15.35 11.08 -8.86
CA PHE A 298 -15.68 9.66 -9.02
C PHE A 298 -16.69 9.15 -8.01
N TYR A 299 -16.87 9.78 -6.84
CA TYR A 299 -17.84 9.35 -5.82
C TYR A 299 -19.29 9.19 -6.37
N TYR A 300 -19.66 9.92 -7.42
CA TYR A 300 -21.02 9.87 -8.01
C TYR A 300 -21.08 9.21 -9.39
N GLU A 301 -19.97 8.73 -9.91
CA GLU A 301 -19.89 8.17 -11.25
C GLU A 301 -20.20 6.67 -11.22
N GLU A 302 -21.02 6.20 -12.16
CA GLU A 302 -21.15 4.77 -12.42
C GLU A 302 -19.78 4.24 -12.85
N GLY A 303 -19.37 3.10 -12.31
CA GLY A 303 -18.07 2.55 -12.65
C GLY A 303 -17.50 1.58 -11.63
N PRO A 304 -16.42 0.89 -12.02
CA PRO A 304 -15.82 -0.17 -11.25
C PRO A 304 -15.33 0.31 -9.88
N VAL A 305 -15.45 -0.58 -8.91
CA VAL A 305 -14.80 -0.50 -7.61
C VAL A 305 -13.72 -1.57 -7.59
N GLU A 306 -12.49 -1.17 -7.93
CA GLU A 306 -11.39 -2.11 -8.15
C GLU A 306 -10.74 -2.59 -6.84
N GLY A 307 -10.74 -1.75 -5.81
CA GLY A 307 -10.05 -2.00 -4.55
C GLY A 307 -10.66 -1.26 -3.37
N PHE A 308 -10.08 -1.50 -2.20
CA PHE A 308 -10.47 -0.86 -0.96
C PHE A 308 -9.22 -0.34 -0.22
N LYS A 309 -9.39 0.74 0.54
CA LYS A 309 -8.34 1.35 1.34
C LYS A 309 -8.89 1.92 2.64
N ILE A 310 -8.73 1.15 3.70
CA ILE A 310 -9.16 1.52 5.04
C ILE A 310 -7.91 1.96 5.81
N ASP A 311 -7.88 3.22 6.22
CA ASP A 311 -6.79 3.75 7.03
C ASP A 311 -7.27 4.84 7.98
N ASN A 312 -6.45 5.13 8.99
CA ASN A 312 -6.64 6.22 9.96
C ASN A 312 -5.54 7.28 9.84
N ASN A 313 -5.15 7.61 8.59
CA ASN A 313 -4.03 8.52 8.33
C ASN A 313 -4.24 9.90 8.99
N ASN A 314 -5.46 10.43 8.97
CA ASN A 314 -5.75 11.75 9.55
C ASN A 314 -5.55 11.74 11.07
N GLU A 315 -6.09 10.73 11.77
CA GLU A 315 -5.92 10.56 13.21
C GLU A 315 -4.45 10.32 13.58
N PHE A 316 -3.75 9.56 12.74
CA PHE A 316 -2.32 9.33 12.90
C PHE A 316 -1.55 10.65 12.79
N TYR A 317 -1.77 11.44 11.73
CA TYR A 317 -1.07 12.71 11.54
C TYR A 317 -1.36 13.71 12.66
N GLU A 318 -2.62 13.85 13.08
CA GLU A 318 -2.98 14.70 14.22
C GLU A 318 -2.32 14.23 15.52
N CYS A 319 -2.23 12.92 15.76
CA CYS A 319 -1.49 12.39 16.90
C CYS A 319 0.01 12.74 16.82
N THR A 320 0.62 12.57 15.63
CA THR A 320 2.07 12.76 15.42
C THR A 320 2.50 14.23 15.49
N LYS A 321 1.64 15.19 15.10
CA LYS A 321 1.89 16.63 15.30
C LYS A 321 2.08 16.98 16.78
N GLY A 322 1.49 16.18 17.67
CA GLY A 322 1.66 16.29 19.10
C GLY A 322 2.78 15.44 19.70
N LEU A 323 3.69 14.86 18.91
CA LEU A 323 4.88 14.16 19.41
C LEU A 323 6.05 15.11 19.70
N PRO A 324 6.39 16.11 18.85
CA PRO A 324 7.46 17.06 19.15
C PRO A 324 7.22 17.82 20.46
N THR A 325 8.25 17.93 21.31
CA THR A 325 8.24 18.83 22.46
C THR A 325 8.29 20.29 22.03
N GLU A 326 7.98 21.23 22.92
CA GLU A 326 8.10 22.66 22.62
C GLU A 326 9.53 23.06 22.20
N GLU A 327 10.55 22.46 22.78
CA GLU A 327 11.95 22.66 22.40
C GLU A 327 12.20 22.22 20.95
N THR A 328 11.73 21.03 20.58
CA THR A 328 11.84 20.52 19.20
C THR A 328 11.05 21.37 18.23
N LYS A 329 9.84 21.83 18.60
CA LYS A 329 9.03 22.73 17.78
C LYS A 329 9.74 24.06 17.52
N GLN A 330 10.32 24.66 18.56
CA GLN A 330 11.09 25.91 18.45
C GLN A 330 12.34 25.76 17.56
N LEU A 331 12.98 24.59 17.61
CA LEU A 331 14.10 24.27 16.73
C LEU A 331 13.63 24.19 15.27
N LEU A 332 12.57 23.43 14.99
CA LEU A 332 12.07 23.22 13.63
C LEU A 332 11.46 24.48 13.01
N SER A 333 10.78 25.32 13.81
CA SER A 333 10.13 26.54 13.32
C SER A 333 11.09 27.56 12.71
N GLN A 334 12.38 27.50 13.05
CA GLN A 334 13.40 28.39 12.48
C GLN A 334 13.72 28.07 11.01
N TYR A 335 13.36 26.87 10.56
CA TYR A 335 13.69 26.34 9.24
C TYR A 335 12.47 26.13 8.36
N ALA A 336 11.26 26.20 8.92
CA ALA A 336 10.03 26.03 8.17
C ALA A 336 9.83 27.18 7.17
N LYS A 337 9.35 26.85 5.99
CA LYS A 337 8.88 27.85 5.03
C LYS A 337 7.65 28.53 5.62
N ASN A 338 7.64 29.85 5.57
CA ASN A 338 6.48 30.67 5.97
C ASN A 338 5.34 30.55 4.97
#